data_AF-A0A941PV44-F1
#
_entry.id   AF-A0A941PV44-F1
#
_cell.length_a   1.000
_cell.length_b   1.000
_cell.length_c   1.000
_cell.angle_alpha   90.00
_cell.angle_beta   90.00
_cell.angle_gamma   90.00
#
_symmetry.space_group_name_H-M   'P 1'
#
loop_
_entity.id
_entity.type
_entity.pdbx_description
1 polymer ?
#
loop_
_entity_poly.entity_id
_entity_poly.type
_entity_poly.pdbx_seq_one_letter_code
_entity_poly.pdbx_strand_id
1 'polypeptide(L)'
;MDRPLTRQAPSPLDRPKVPLDDNWRLWIAENRLRDCTPESMVETMVAAGLARTECQAAVAQMEVDPAFRAARKHQQLYRKLESVMANQQKLWNSDPNYAVVERRHSVSKEEFVERFVRGSRPLVLTGVAEDWPAMQRWSPQDLKQRFGHLDVEIQAERGADPRYEENKLDHRRQLRLADFVDRVLAGGITNDYYLTANNEALRRPEFAPLLEDIGSLPDFCNRAELAARSSFWFGPGGTVTPLHHDSLMLLHTQVVGRKRWRFISPMETPNLYNYARVYSPIDIDRPDLNRYPGSV
;
A
#
# COMPACT_ATOMS: atom_id res chain seq x y z
N MET A 1 26.28 -11.72 -1.27
CA MET A 1 26.91 -11.69 -2.61
C MET A 1 26.17 -12.69 -3.48
N ASP A 2 26.15 -12.45 -4.79
CA ASP A 2 25.40 -13.12 -5.88
C ASP A 2 23.95 -12.65 -6.08
N ARG A 3 23.53 -12.04 -7.20
CA ARG A 3 24.11 -11.79 -8.54
C ARG A 3 23.84 -10.34 -8.96
N PRO A 4 24.67 -9.67 -9.79
CA PRO A 4 24.11 -8.69 -10.71
C PRO A 4 23.39 -9.51 -11.77
N LEU A 5 22.09 -9.77 -11.59
CA LEU A 5 21.26 -10.20 -12.71
C LEU A 5 21.38 -9.08 -13.75
N THR A 6 22.12 -9.33 -14.84
CA THR A 6 22.07 -8.50 -16.03
C THR A 6 20.62 -8.45 -16.47
N ARG A 7 19.96 -7.30 -16.24
CA ARG A 7 18.55 -7.14 -16.56
C ARG A 7 18.42 -6.91 -18.07
N GLN A 8 17.51 -7.64 -18.70
CA GLN A 8 17.09 -7.33 -20.06
C GLN A 8 16.24 -6.06 -20.02
N ALA A 9 16.43 -5.20 -21.02
CA ALA A 9 15.62 -3.99 -21.12
C ALA A 9 14.17 -4.38 -21.50
N PRO A 10 13.16 -3.96 -20.71
CA PRO A 10 11.77 -4.22 -21.06
C PRO A 10 11.37 -3.40 -22.29
N SER A 11 10.37 -3.89 -23.02
CA SER A 11 9.72 -3.09 -24.06
C SER A 11 9.17 -1.77 -23.47
N PRO A 12 9.28 -0.64 -24.18
CA PRO A 12 8.68 0.62 -23.76
C PRO A 12 7.16 0.46 -23.49
N LEU A 13 6.64 1.14 -22.46
CA LEU A 13 5.21 1.10 -22.11
C LEU A 13 4.35 1.73 -23.20
N ASP A 14 4.83 2.82 -23.79
CA ASP A 14 4.30 3.41 -25.02
C ASP A 14 5.28 3.11 -26.13
N ARG A 15 4.84 2.51 -27.26
CA ARG A 15 5.71 2.31 -28.42
C ARG A 15 6.04 3.69 -29.01
N PRO A 16 7.26 4.24 -28.83
CA PRO A 16 7.60 5.50 -29.48
C PRO A 16 7.63 5.27 -30.99
N LYS A 17 7.07 6.22 -31.74
CA LYS A 17 7.13 6.20 -33.21
C LYS A 17 8.57 6.48 -33.63
N VAL A 18 9.04 5.86 -34.71
CA VAL A 18 10.27 6.28 -35.41
C VAL A 18 10.09 7.76 -35.80
N PRO A 19 11.02 8.68 -35.49
CA PRO A 19 12.46 8.49 -35.23
C PRO A 19 12.90 8.46 -33.75
N LEU A 20 14.20 8.25 -33.51
CA LEU A 20 14.85 8.38 -32.18
C LEU A 20 14.62 9.77 -31.59
N ASP A 21 13.66 9.86 -30.68
CA ASP A 21 13.20 11.09 -30.03
C ASP A 21 13.61 11.16 -28.55
N ASP A 22 13.10 12.15 -27.83
CA ASP A 22 13.36 12.33 -26.40
C ASP A 22 12.80 11.17 -25.55
N ASN A 23 11.75 10.47 -26.01
CA ASN A 23 11.22 9.30 -25.32
C ASN A 23 12.24 8.15 -25.34
N TRP A 24 12.90 7.91 -26.48
CA TRP A 24 13.98 6.93 -26.55
C TRP A 24 15.17 7.34 -25.68
N ARG A 25 15.54 8.62 -25.64
CA ARG A 25 16.62 9.10 -24.78
C ARG A 25 16.30 8.89 -23.29
N LEU A 26 15.08 9.22 -22.88
CA LEU A 26 14.61 8.94 -21.53
C LEU A 26 14.63 7.43 -21.23
N TRP A 27 14.10 6.61 -22.12
CA TRP A 27 14.12 5.15 -21.99
C TRP A 27 15.55 4.60 -21.88
N ILE A 28 16.51 5.13 -22.65
CA ILE A 28 17.92 4.75 -22.54
C ILE A 28 18.45 5.11 -21.15
N ALA A 29 18.24 6.35 -20.70
CA ALA A 29 18.70 6.80 -19.40
C ALA A 29 18.13 5.92 -18.27
N GLU A 30 16.82 5.69 -18.25
CA GLU A 30 16.14 4.85 -17.26
C GLU A 30 16.69 3.42 -17.23
N ASN A 31 16.86 2.79 -18.40
CA ASN A 31 17.31 1.40 -18.46
C ASN A 31 18.79 1.24 -18.15
N ARG A 32 19.63 2.23 -18.49
CA ARG A 32 21.01 2.26 -18.00
C ARG A 32 21.08 2.47 -16.49
N LEU A 33 20.21 3.29 -15.92
CA LEU A 33 20.05 3.43 -14.46
C LEU A 33 19.42 2.18 -13.79
N ARG A 34 18.91 1.23 -14.57
CA ARG A 34 18.47 -0.11 -14.11
C ARG A 34 19.49 -1.22 -14.39
N ASP A 35 20.71 -0.86 -14.80
CA ASP A 35 21.79 -1.77 -15.20
C ASP A 35 21.47 -2.69 -16.39
N CYS A 36 20.54 -2.29 -17.26
CA CYS A 36 20.31 -3.04 -18.50
C CYS A 36 21.56 -2.97 -19.38
N THR A 37 21.96 -4.09 -19.99
CA THR A 37 23.17 -4.10 -20.80
C THR A 37 22.99 -3.27 -22.08
N PRO A 38 24.04 -2.56 -22.56
CA PRO A 38 23.96 -1.83 -23.82
C PRO A 38 23.46 -2.68 -24.99
N GLU A 39 23.89 -3.94 -25.10
CA GLU A 39 23.46 -4.84 -26.17
C GLU A 39 21.96 -5.16 -26.08
N SER A 40 21.45 -5.53 -24.90
CA SER A 40 20.02 -5.82 -24.72
C SER A 40 19.15 -4.60 -25.06
N MET A 41 19.66 -3.40 -24.76
CA MET A 41 18.97 -2.17 -25.10
C MET A 41 18.94 -1.93 -26.62
N VAL A 42 20.07 -2.11 -27.29
CA VAL A 42 20.18 -2.01 -28.75
C VAL A 42 19.26 -3.03 -29.43
N GLU A 43 19.24 -4.28 -28.98
CA GLU A 43 18.33 -5.32 -29.49
C GLU A 43 16.86 -4.89 -29.37
N THR A 44 16.47 -4.32 -28.22
CA THR A 44 15.10 -3.85 -27.98
C THR A 44 14.73 -2.68 -28.89
N MET A 45 15.64 -1.72 -29.06
CA MET A 45 15.43 -0.56 -29.95
C MET A 45 15.36 -0.97 -31.42
N VAL A 46 16.20 -1.92 -31.86
CA VAL A 46 16.18 -2.47 -33.22
C VAL A 46 14.90 -3.25 -33.49
N ALA A 47 14.43 -4.04 -32.53
CA ALA A 47 13.14 -4.73 -32.63
C ALA A 47 11.96 -3.76 -32.76
N ALA A 48 12.11 -2.52 -32.28
CA ALA A 48 11.14 -1.44 -32.45
C ALA A 48 11.28 -0.68 -33.78
N GLY A 49 12.20 -1.08 -34.67
CA GLY A 49 12.36 -0.54 -36.02
C GLY A 49 13.41 0.57 -36.16
N LEU A 50 14.23 0.84 -35.14
CA LEU A 50 15.33 1.79 -35.23
C LEU A 50 16.58 1.15 -35.86
N ALA A 51 17.41 1.97 -36.53
CA ALA A 51 18.66 1.50 -37.10
C ALA A 51 19.67 1.15 -35.98
N ARG A 52 20.30 -0.02 -36.07
CA ARG A 52 21.25 -0.52 -35.05
C ARG A 52 22.39 0.45 -34.77
N THR A 53 22.96 1.07 -35.80
CA THR A 53 24.05 2.05 -35.67
C THR A 53 23.63 3.29 -34.89
N GLU A 54 22.42 3.80 -35.13
CA GLU A 54 21.85 4.93 -34.39
C GLU A 54 21.60 4.57 -32.93
N CYS A 55 21.10 3.35 -32.66
CA CYS A 55 20.86 2.86 -31.31
C CYS A 55 22.18 2.75 -30.51
N GLN A 56 23.21 2.16 -31.12
CA GLN A 56 24.55 2.05 -30.51
C GLN A 56 25.14 3.42 -30.19
N ALA A 57 25.04 4.37 -31.13
CA ALA A 57 25.50 5.74 -30.92
C ALA A 57 24.73 6.44 -29.79
N ALA A 58 23.41 6.30 -29.74
CA ALA A 58 22.57 6.90 -28.70
C ALA A 58 22.89 6.34 -27.30
N VAL A 59 23.07 5.03 -27.16
CA VAL A 59 23.45 4.39 -25.89
C VAL A 59 24.86 4.81 -25.45
N ALA A 60 25.82 4.88 -26.38
CA ALA A 60 27.17 5.34 -26.08
C ALA A 60 27.20 6.83 -25.67
N GLN A 61 26.42 7.68 -26.34
CA GLN A 61 26.31 9.09 -26.03
C GLN A 61 25.75 9.34 -24.62
N MET A 62 24.82 8.50 -24.16
CA MET A 62 24.26 8.61 -22.80
C MET A 62 25.35 8.47 -21.73
N GLU A 63 26.32 7.56 -21.89
CA GLU A 63 27.38 7.32 -20.89
C GLU A 63 28.35 8.51 -20.71
N VAL A 64 28.41 9.42 -21.70
CA VAL A 64 29.24 10.63 -21.64
C VAL A 64 28.45 11.89 -21.29
N ASP A 65 27.12 11.82 -21.26
CA ASP A 65 26.25 12.94 -20.92
C ASP A 65 26.48 13.40 -19.45
N PRO A 66 26.74 14.70 -19.20
CA PRO A 66 26.99 15.21 -17.86
C PRO A 66 25.83 15.02 -16.88
N ALA A 67 24.58 15.20 -17.34
CA ALA A 67 23.39 15.01 -16.50
C ALA A 67 23.20 13.53 -16.17
N PHE A 68 23.41 12.64 -17.13
CA PHE A 68 23.38 11.19 -16.89
C PHE A 68 24.49 10.75 -15.91
N ARG A 69 25.71 11.26 -16.04
CA ARG A 69 26.80 11.00 -15.10
C ARG A 69 26.48 11.49 -13.69
N ALA A 70 25.81 12.65 -13.56
CA ALA A 70 25.29 13.11 -12.27
C ALA A 70 24.21 12.15 -11.72
N ALA A 71 23.26 11.72 -12.55
CA ALA A 71 22.24 10.74 -12.18
C ALA A 71 22.85 9.41 -11.71
N ARG A 72 23.93 8.93 -12.36
CA ARG A 72 24.66 7.72 -11.91
C ARG A 72 25.29 7.88 -10.53
N LYS A 73 25.74 9.07 -10.13
CA LYS A 73 26.21 9.31 -8.76
C LYS A 73 25.07 9.21 -7.75
N HIS A 74 23.90 9.75 -8.07
CA HIS A 74 22.71 9.60 -7.24
C HIS A 74 22.22 8.15 -7.16
N GLN A 75 22.28 7.41 -8.27
CA GLN A 75 22.00 5.97 -8.30
C GLN A 75 22.93 5.18 -7.36
N GLN A 76 24.23 5.50 -7.33
CA GLN A 76 25.17 4.87 -6.39
C GLN A 76 24.83 5.17 -4.92
N LEU A 77 24.45 6.42 -4.62
CA LEU A 77 23.99 6.79 -3.27
C LEU A 77 22.70 6.03 -2.91
N TYR A 78 21.75 5.92 -3.83
CA TYR A 78 20.51 5.16 -3.63
C TYR A 78 20.81 3.69 -3.31
N ARG A 79 21.70 3.03 -4.08
CA ARG A 79 22.15 1.67 -3.78
C ARG A 79 22.82 1.54 -2.41
N LYS A 80 23.56 2.57 -2.00
CA LYS A 80 24.17 2.57 -0.67
C LYS A 80 23.09 2.61 0.41
N LEU A 81 22.04 3.41 0.22
CA LEU A 81 20.89 3.45 1.11
C LEU A 81 20.15 2.10 1.14
N GLU A 82 19.85 1.51 -0.02
CA GLU A 82 19.26 0.16 -0.13
C GLU A 82 20.11 -0.88 0.60
N SER A 83 21.44 -0.82 0.47
CA SER A 83 22.34 -1.73 1.19
C SER A 83 22.28 -1.55 2.70
N VAL A 84 22.13 -0.32 3.20
CA VAL A 84 21.98 -0.06 4.64
C VAL A 84 20.64 -0.60 5.13
N MET A 85 19.55 -0.35 4.40
CA MET A 85 18.21 -0.88 4.71
C MET A 85 18.22 -2.41 4.71
N ALA A 86 18.83 -3.05 3.72
CA ALA A 86 18.94 -4.50 3.65
C ALA A 86 19.76 -5.09 4.81
N ASN A 87 20.80 -4.40 5.28
CA ASN A 87 21.56 -4.84 6.45
C ASN A 87 20.74 -4.70 7.75
N GLN A 88 19.98 -3.61 7.90
CA GLN A 88 19.06 -3.43 9.02
C GLN A 88 17.97 -4.52 9.02
N GLN A 89 17.41 -4.81 7.86
CA GLN A 89 16.41 -5.87 7.69
C GLN A 89 16.98 -7.26 8.03
N LYS A 90 18.22 -7.56 7.66
CA LYS A 90 18.89 -8.81 8.07
C LYS A 90 19.05 -8.90 9.59
N LEU A 91 19.39 -7.80 10.26
CA LEU A 91 19.47 -7.77 11.71
C LEU A 91 18.10 -8.08 12.33
N TRP A 92 17.04 -7.46 11.81
CA TRP A 92 15.69 -7.77 12.27
C TRP A 92 15.28 -9.23 11.99
N ASN A 93 15.55 -9.75 10.79
CA ASN A 93 15.30 -11.16 10.42
C ASN A 93 16.09 -12.16 11.28
N SER A 94 17.18 -11.72 11.95
CA SER A 94 17.95 -12.61 12.83
C SER A 94 17.23 -12.96 14.13
N ASP A 95 16.20 -12.19 14.50
CA ASP A 95 15.30 -12.56 15.59
C ASP A 95 14.40 -13.75 15.14
N PRO A 96 14.44 -14.91 15.82
CA PRO A 96 13.63 -16.07 15.44
C PRO A 96 12.12 -15.80 15.49
N ASN A 97 11.68 -14.76 16.21
CA ASN A 97 10.28 -14.35 16.27
C ASN A 97 9.93 -13.23 15.29
N TYR A 98 10.84 -12.86 14.37
CA TYR A 98 10.63 -11.71 13.50
C TYR A 98 9.33 -11.77 12.68
N ALA A 99 9.03 -12.96 12.14
CA ALA A 99 7.86 -13.18 11.30
C ALA A 99 6.56 -13.39 12.11
N VAL A 100 6.62 -13.41 13.44
CA VAL A 100 5.46 -13.63 14.30
C VAL A 100 4.96 -12.30 14.83
N VAL A 101 3.69 -11.98 14.53
CA VAL A 101 3.04 -10.81 15.14
C VAL A 101 2.74 -11.13 16.60
N GLU A 102 3.41 -10.44 17.51
CA GLU A 102 3.23 -10.61 18.94
C GLU A 102 1.77 -10.31 19.34
N ARG A 103 1.23 -11.12 20.25
CA ARG A 103 -0.11 -10.95 20.82
C ARG A 103 0.01 -10.78 22.32
N ARG A 104 -0.54 -9.70 22.85
CA ARG A 104 -0.58 -9.42 24.30
C ARG A 104 -1.98 -9.06 24.71
N HIS A 105 -2.33 -9.35 25.96
CA HIS A 105 -3.59 -8.89 26.51
C HIS A 105 -3.56 -7.37 26.73
N SER A 106 -2.49 -6.87 27.36
CA SER A 106 -2.21 -5.44 27.57
C SER A 106 -0.70 -5.17 27.47
N VAL A 107 -0.33 -3.88 27.42
CA VAL A 107 1.06 -3.39 27.40
C VAL A 107 1.11 -2.01 28.07
N SER A 108 2.19 -1.69 28.77
CA SER A 108 2.37 -0.31 29.28
C SER A 108 2.68 0.65 28.15
N LYS A 109 2.48 1.95 28.38
CA LYS A 109 2.80 2.99 27.39
C LYS A 109 4.29 3.02 27.05
N GLU A 110 5.15 2.89 28.06
CA GLU A 110 6.60 2.91 27.93
C GLU A 110 7.07 1.74 27.07
N GLU A 111 6.56 0.54 27.37
CA GLU A 111 6.90 -0.66 26.61
C GLU A 111 6.33 -0.60 25.18
N PHE A 112 5.10 -0.10 25.01
CA PHE A 112 4.50 0.12 23.70
C PHE A 112 5.38 1.01 22.81
N VAL A 113 5.82 2.13 23.36
CA VAL A 113 6.66 3.08 22.64
C VAL A 113 8.04 2.48 22.34
N GLU A 114 8.68 1.88 23.34
CA GLU A 114 10.06 1.39 23.18
C GLU A 114 10.14 0.19 22.25
N ARG A 115 9.29 -0.82 22.43
CA ARG A 115 9.39 -2.08 21.67
C ARG A 115 8.68 -2.05 20.34
N PHE A 116 7.51 -1.40 20.26
CA PHE A 116 6.63 -1.53 19.10
C PHE A 116 6.65 -0.30 18.20
N VAL A 117 6.59 0.91 18.78
CA VAL A 117 6.70 2.15 18.00
C VAL A 117 8.13 2.35 17.48
N ARG A 118 9.13 2.46 18.36
CA ARG A 118 10.53 2.65 17.93
C ARG A 118 11.07 1.44 17.18
N GLY A 119 10.64 0.24 17.58
CA GLY A 119 11.00 -1.00 16.91
C GLY A 119 10.35 -1.19 15.54
N SER A 120 9.33 -0.39 15.18
CA SER A 120 8.52 -0.59 13.97
C SER A 120 7.95 -2.01 13.87
N ARG A 121 7.40 -2.52 14.99
CA ARG A 121 6.89 -3.89 15.13
C ARG A 121 5.38 -3.89 15.29
N PRO A 122 4.62 -4.66 14.49
CA PRO A 122 3.19 -4.80 14.70
C PRO A 122 2.90 -5.55 16.01
N LEU A 123 1.81 -5.21 16.67
CA LEU A 123 1.33 -5.82 17.90
C LEU A 123 -0.19 -6.01 17.82
N VAL A 124 -0.68 -7.16 18.28
CA VAL A 124 -2.10 -7.35 18.56
C VAL A 124 -2.34 -7.24 20.05
N LEU A 125 -3.17 -6.28 20.45
CA LEU A 125 -3.69 -6.17 21.81
C LEU A 125 -5.07 -6.82 21.89
N THR A 126 -5.23 -7.84 22.72
CA THR A 126 -6.48 -8.61 22.80
C THR A 126 -7.45 -8.11 23.86
N GLY A 127 -6.98 -7.40 24.90
CA GLY A 127 -7.81 -6.94 26.03
C GLY A 127 -8.42 -5.56 25.87
N VAL A 128 -8.02 -4.79 24.84
CA VAL A 128 -8.35 -3.33 24.76
C VAL A 128 -9.83 -3.05 24.56
N ALA A 129 -10.53 -3.89 23.80
CA ALA A 129 -11.92 -3.64 23.43
C ALA A 129 -12.94 -4.46 24.25
N GLU A 130 -12.51 -5.20 25.28
CA GLU A 130 -13.37 -6.14 26.01
C GLU A 130 -14.57 -5.46 26.69
N ASP A 131 -14.39 -4.22 27.16
CA ASP A 131 -15.42 -3.42 27.82
C ASP A 131 -16.19 -2.50 26.86
N TRP A 132 -15.89 -2.51 25.56
CA TRP A 132 -16.55 -1.62 24.61
C TRP A 132 -17.99 -2.08 24.36
N PRO A 133 -19.01 -1.22 24.56
CA PRO A 133 -20.38 -1.53 24.14
C PRO A 133 -20.48 -1.97 22.67
N ALA A 134 -19.61 -1.43 21.81
CA ALA A 134 -19.50 -1.82 20.41
C ALA A 134 -19.32 -3.34 20.21
N MET A 135 -18.57 -4.04 21.07
CA MET A 135 -18.31 -5.48 20.92
C MET A 135 -19.55 -6.36 21.12
N GLN A 136 -20.56 -5.86 21.84
CA GLN A 136 -21.82 -6.57 22.07
C GLN A 136 -22.93 -6.09 21.13
N ARG A 137 -22.89 -4.81 20.76
CA ARG A 137 -23.99 -4.12 20.09
C ARG A 137 -23.84 -4.04 18.58
N TRP A 138 -22.64 -3.73 18.10
CA TRP A 138 -22.45 -3.40 16.69
C TRP A 138 -22.71 -4.62 15.82
N SER A 139 -23.67 -4.47 14.92
CA SER A 139 -24.05 -5.42 13.89
C SER A 139 -24.58 -4.64 12.70
N PRO A 140 -24.62 -5.23 11.49
CA PRO A 140 -25.28 -4.58 10.36
C PRO A 140 -26.72 -4.13 10.70
N GLN A 141 -27.45 -4.93 11.47
CA GLN A 141 -28.81 -4.63 11.93
C GLN A 141 -28.86 -3.42 12.88
N ASP A 142 -27.97 -3.35 13.88
CA ASP A 142 -27.88 -2.19 14.79
C ASP A 142 -27.53 -0.90 14.02
N LEU A 143 -26.57 -0.98 13.10
CA LEU A 143 -26.18 0.16 12.25
C LEU A 143 -27.36 0.64 11.40
N LYS A 144 -28.11 -0.29 10.78
CA LYS A 144 -29.31 0.03 10.01
C LYS A 144 -30.39 0.67 10.87
N GLN A 145 -30.64 0.14 12.08
CA GLN A 145 -31.67 0.66 12.97
C GLN A 145 -31.36 2.07 13.45
N ARG A 146 -30.12 2.34 13.89
CA ARG A 146 -29.74 3.63 14.50
C ARG A 146 -29.45 4.70 13.47
N PHE A 147 -28.78 4.33 12.38
CA PHE A 147 -28.16 5.27 11.46
C PHE A 147 -28.60 5.06 10.00
N GLY A 148 -29.51 4.11 9.73
CA GLY A 148 -29.91 3.76 8.37
C GLY A 148 -30.54 4.91 7.57
N HIS A 149 -31.11 5.89 8.25
CA HIS A 149 -31.66 7.11 7.66
C HIS A 149 -30.58 8.11 7.22
N LEU A 150 -29.33 7.97 7.66
CA LEU A 150 -28.24 8.87 7.29
C LEU A 150 -27.61 8.44 5.95
N ASP A 151 -27.17 9.43 5.18
CA ASP A 151 -26.40 9.18 3.96
C ASP A 151 -24.95 8.85 4.31
N VAL A 152 -24.38 7.90 3.59
CA VAL A 152 -22.97 7.52 3.63
C VAL A 152 -22.38 7.54 2.23
N GLU A 153 -21.06 7.61 2.19
CA GLU A 153 -20.27 7.53 0.99
C GLU A 153 -19.52 6.20 0.99
N ILE A 154 -19.62 5.48 -0.12
CA ILE A 154 -18.90 4.23 -0.33
C ILE A 154 -18.04 4.35 -1.58
N GLN A 155 -17.01 3.51 -1.65
CA GLN A 155 -16.38 3.17 -2.91
C GLN A 155 -17.15 1.97 -3.49
N ALA A 156 -17.69 2.10 -4.70
CA ALA A 156 -18.45 1.06 -5.40
C ALA A 156 -17.84 0.79 -6.79
N GLU A 157 -18.29 -0.27 -7.48
CA GLU A 157 -17.81 -0.63 -8.83
C GLU A 157 -16.30 -0.94 -8.88
N ARG A 158 -15.72 -1.30 -7.72
CA ARG A 158 -14.30 -1.57 -7.53
C ARG A 158 -13.81 -2.74 -8.38
N GLY A 159 -14.70 -3.66 -8.74
CA GLY A 159 -14.36 -4.80 -9.62
C GLY A 159 -14.06 -4.40 -11.06
N ALA A 160 -14.49 -3.21 -11.50
CA ALA A 160 -14.33 -2.74 -12.87
C ALA A 160 -12.97 -2.05 -13.13
N ASP A 161 -12.20 -1.73 -12.09
CA ASP A 161 -10.96 -0.97 -12.20
C ASP A 161 -9.89 -1.52 -11.25
N PRO A 162 -8.79 -2.13 -11.74
CA PRO A 162 -7.73 -2.64 -10.88
C PRO A 162 -7.00 -1.56 -10.06
N ARG A 163 -7.21 -0.27 -10.38
CA ARG A 163 -6.66 0.89 -9.68
C ARG A 163 -7.72 1.67 -8.92
N TYR A 164 -8.79 1.02 -8.46
CA TYR A 164 -9.92 1.66 -7.77
C TYR A 164 -9.51 2.55 -6.58
N GLU A 165 -8.42 2.25 -5.87
CA GLU A 165 -7.91 3.10 -4.77
C GLU A 165 -7.27 4.40 -5.27
N GLU A 166 -6.56 4.35 -6.40
CA GLU A 166 -5.94 5.52 -7.02
C GLU A 166 -7.01 6.39 -7.68
N ASN A 167 -7.97 5.76 -8.35
CA ASN A 167 -9.10 6.39 -9.05
C ASN A 167 -10.34 6.55 -8.16
N LYS A 168 -10.15 6.64 -6.83
CA LYS A 168 -11.25 6.58 -5.85
C LYS A 168 -12.39 7.58 -6.06
N LEU A 169 -12.13 8.71 -6.72
CA LEU A 169 -13.15 9.71 -7.02
C LEU A 169 -14.20 9.20 -8.02
N ASP A 170 -13.79 8.40 -9.00
CA ASP A 170 -14.68 7.84 -10.03
C ASP A 170 -15.60 6.76 -9.46
N HIS A 171 -15.14 6.10 -8.39
CA HIS A 171 -15.81 5.00 -7.70
C HIS A 171 -16.66 5.46 -6.51
N ARG A 172 -16.79 6.77 -6.30
CA ARG A 172 -17.51 7.35 -5.16
C ARG A 172 -19.02 7.32 -5.39
N ARG A 173 -19.78 6.73 -4.47
CA ARG A 173 -21.26 6.72 -4.51
C ARG A 173 -21.83 7.10 -3.16
N GLN A 174 -22.86 7.94 -3.15
CA GLN A 174 -23.63 8.27 -1.95
C GLN A 174 -24.97 7.52 -1.96
N LEU A 175 -25.36 7.01 -0.80
CA LEU A 175 -26.60 6.25 -0.58
C LEU A 175 -26.97 6.26 0.91
N ARG A 176 -28.21 5.87 1.24
CA ARG A 176 -28.61 5.65 2.63
C ARG A 176 -27.83 4.49 3.21
N LEU A 177 -27.41 4.61 4.48
CA LEU A 177 -26.75 3.51 5.18
C LEU A 177 -27.64 2.26 5.25
N ALA A 178 -28.97 2.43 5.33
CA ALA A 178 -29.90 1.30 5.29
C ALA A 178 -29.76 0.48 3.99
N ASP A 179 -29.70 1.15 2.85
CA ASP A 179 -29.55 0.50 1.54
C ASP A 179 -28.18 -0.16 1.42
N PHE A 180 -27.14 0.47 1.95
CA PHE A 180 -25.80 -0.12 1.98
C PHE A 180 -25.75 -1.38 2.86
N VAL A 181 -26.36 -1.35 4.05
CA VAL A 181 -26.47 -2.53 4.92
C VAL A 181 -27.18 -3.67 4.19
N ASP A 182 -28.31 -3.40 3.52
CA ASP A 182 -29.04 -4.43 2.77
C ASP A 182 -28.17 -5.03 1.66
N ARG A 183 -27.43 -4.18 0.95
CA ARG A 183 -26.48 -4.62 -0.08
C ARG A 183 -25.34 -5.49 0.49
N VAL A 184 -24.83 -5.16 1.69
CA VAL A 184 -23.80 -5.97 2.37
C VAL A 184 -24.35 -7.32 2.81
N LEU A 185 -25.54 -7.35 3.39
CA LEU A 185 -26.16 -8.59 3.87
C LEU A 185 -26.58 -9.52 2.73
N ALA A 186 -27.02 -8.98 1.59
CA ALA A 186 -27.47 -9.77 0.45
C ALA A 186 -26.34 -10.22 -0.50
N GLY A 187 -25.25 -9.44 -0.60
CA GLY A 187 -24.28 -9.60 -1.69
C GLY A 187 -23.20 -10.67 -1.55
N GLY A 188 -23.16 -11.40 -0.42
CA GLY A 188 -22.19 -12.46 -0.21
C GLY A 188 -20.72 -11.97 -0.21
N ILE A 189 -19.81 -12.77 -0.76
CA ILE A 189 -18.38 -12.44 -0.83
C ILE A 189 -18.12 -11.60 -2.08
N THR A 190 -17.66 -10.35 -1.91
CA THR A 190 -17.35 -9.43 -3.00
C THR A 190 -16.37 -8.34 -2.57
N ASN A 191 -15.61 -7.81 -3.53
CA ASN A 191 -14.77 -6.61 -3.33
C ASN A 191 -15.43 -5.35 -3.92
N ASP A 192 -16.60 -5.45 -4.54
CA ASP A 192 -17.13 -4.42 -5.43
C ASP A 192 -17.54 -3.12 -4.71
N TYR A 193 -17.87 -3.20 -3.43
CA TYR A 193 -18.28 -2.04 -2.64
C TYR A 193 -17.80 -2.09 -1.20
N TYR A 194 -17.40 -0.94 -0.67
CA TYR A 194 -16.82 -0.82 0.66
C TYR A 194 -16.98 0.61 1.21
N LEU A 195 -17.44 0.75 2.46
CA LEU A 195 -17.37 2.01 3.21
C LEU A 195 -15.96 2.10 3.82
N THR A 196 -15.20 3.11 3.40
CA THR A 196 -13.80 3.32 3.79
C THR A 196 -13.63 4.59 4.62
N ALA A 197 -12.40 4.84 5.08
CA ALA A 197 -12.04 6.04 5.83
C ALA A 197 -12.43 7.37 5.16
N ASN A 198 -12.53 7.42 3.82
CA ASN A 198 -12.92 8.63 3.09
C ASN A 198 -14.35 9.09 3.40
N ASN A 199 -15.20 8.22 3.97
CA ASN A 199 -16.55 8.59 4.36
C ASN A 199 -16.59 9.58 5.55
N GLU A 200 -15.54 9.59 6.37
CA GLU A 200 -15.41 10.47 7.55
C GLU A 200 -16.62 10.45 8.51
N ALA A 201 -17.40 9.36 8.56
CA ALA A 201 -18.61 9.26 9.41
C ALA A 201 -18.36 9.73 10.84
N LEU A 202 -17.26 9.31 11.46
CA LEU A 202 -16.98 9.61 12.88
C LEU A 202 -16.68 11.09 13.18
N ARG A 203 -16.47 11.92 12.15
CA ARG A 203 -16.37 13.39 12.31
C ARG A 203 -17.72 14.09 12.32
N ARG A 204 -18.76 13.41 11.83
CA ARG A 204 -20.09 13.96 11.67
C ARG A 204 -20.89 13.81 12.96
N PRO A 205 -21.53 14.88 13.48
CA PRO A 205 -22.28 14.82 14.73
C PRO A 205 -23.36 13.73 14.76
N GLU A 206 -23.97 13.41 13.61
CA GLU A 206 -25.03 12.40 13.50
C GLU A 206 -24.54 10.98 13.81
N PHE A 207 -23.23 10.73 13.69
CA PHE A 207 -22.59 9.46 14.03
C PHE A 207 -21.86 9.48 15.38
N ALA A 208 -21.92 10.59 16.14
CA ALA A 208 -21.32 10.68 17.47
C ALA A 208 -21.70 9.52 18.42
N PRO A 209 -22.93 8.96 18.38
CA PRO A 209 -23.26 7.80 19.21
C PRO A 209 -22.43 6.54 18.94
N LEU A 210 -21.73 6.42 17.79
CA LEU A 210 -20.75 5.35 17.58
C LEU A 210 -19.50 5.54 18.46
N LEU A 211 -19.08 6.79 18.69
CA LEU A 211 -17.93 7.10 19.55
C LEU A 211 -18.24 6.87 21.04
N GLU A 212 -19.51 7.01 21.42
CA GLU A 212 -20.00 6.71 22.77
C GLU A 212 -19.95 5.20 23.07
N ASP A 213 -20.03 4.35 22.03
CA ASP A 213 -19.90 2.89 22.17
C ASP A 213 -18.43 2.42 22.32
N ILE A 214 -17.47 3.35 22.33
CA ILE A 214 -16.04 3.07 22.53
C ILE A 214 -15.71 3.18 24.01
N GLY A 215 -15.50 2.02 24.66
CA GLY A 215 -15.14 1.88 26.07
C GLY A 215 -13.70 2.29 26.34
N SER A 216 -13.04 1.68 27.32
CA SER A 216 -11.71 2.07 27.79
C SER A 216 -10.69 2.15 26.65
N LEU A 217 -9.82 3.16 26.70
CA LEU A 217 -8.75 3.34 25.74
C LEU A 217 -7.39 3.08 26.40
N PRO A 218 -6.39 2.57 25.68
CA PRO A 218 -5.03 2.50 26.19
C PRO A 218 -4.50 3.89 26.55
N ASP A 219 -3.60 4.01 27.53
CA ASP A 219 -3.05 5.28 28.04
C ASP A 219 -2.24 6.10 27.02
N PHE A 220 -1.95 5.50 25.86
CA PHE A 220 -1.32 6.16 24.72
C PHE A 220 -2.33 6.69 23.69
N CYS A 221 -3.64 6.58 23.96
CA CYS A 221 -4.71 7.12 23.13
C CYS A 221 -5.38 8.32 23.83
N ASN A 222 -5.83 9.29 23.03
CA ASN A 222 -6.57 10.45 23.53
C ASN A 222 -8.03 10.37 23.09
N ARG A 223 -8.96 10.22 24.05
CA ARG A 223 -10.41 10.16 23.74
C ARG A 223 -10.91 11.40 23.00
N ALA A 224 -10.40 12.58 23.34
CA ALA A 224 -10.82 13.83 22.71
C ALA A 224 -10.49 13.89 21.22
N GLU A 225 -9.53 13.08 20.76
CA GLU A 225 -9.13 13.01 19.35
C GLU A 225 -9.91 11.98 18.54
N LEU A 226 -10.74 11.13 19.16
CA LEU A 226 -11.40 10.03 18.46
C LEU A 226 -12.23 10.51 17.26
N ALA A 227 -13.04 11.56 17.44
CA ALA A 227 -13.86 12.09 16.34
C ALA A 227 -13.00 12.57 15.17
N ALA A 228 -11.89 13.27 15.44
CA ALA A 228 -11.05 13.87 14.41
C ALA A 228 -10.10 12.86 13.72
N ARG A 229 -9.65 11.84 14.47
CA ARG A 229 -8.55 10.94 14.07
C ARG A 229 -8.93 9.47 13.94
N SER A 230 -10.20 9.12 14.13
CA SER A 230 -10.69 7.76 13.86
C SER A 230 -11.39 7.69 12.52
N SER A 231 -11.41 6.50 11.96
CA SER A 231 -12.14 6.18 10.74
C SER A 231 -12.98 4.94 10.97
N PHE A 232 -14.04 4.80 10.18
CA PHE A 232 -14.96 3.68 10.25
C PHE A 232 -14.92 2.92 8.93
N TRP A 233 -14.87 1.58 9.03
CA TRP A 233 -14.85 0.71 7.87
C TRP A 233 -15.95 -0.34 8.00
N PHE A 234 -16.75 -0.49 6.94
CA PHE A 234 -17.83 -1.46 6.90
C PHE A 234 -18.03 -1.97 5.47
N GLY A 235 -18.12 -3.29 5.30
CA GLY A 235 -18.29 -3.90 3.99
C GLY A 235 -18.51 -5.41 4.07
N PRO A 236 -18.75 -6.05 2.92
CA PRO A 236 -18.95 -7.49 2.82
C PRO A 236 -17.65 -8.26 3.06
N GLY A 237 -17.76 -9.58 3.19
CA GLY A 237 -16.59 -10.45 3.10
C GLY A 237 -15.95 -10.33 1.72
N GLY A 238 -14.62 -10.42 1.63
CA GLY A 238 -13.89 -10.35 0.36
C GLY A 238 -13.39 -8.96 -0.04
N THR A 239 -13.68 -7.92 0.74
CA THR A 239 -13.05 -6.60 0.52
C THR A 239 -11.55 -6.68 0.72
N VAL A 240 -10.79 -6.15 -0.26
CA VAL A 240 -9.33 -6.03 -0.26
C VAL A 240 -8.96 -4.56 -0.25
N THR A 241 -8.02 -4.20 0.63
CA THR A 241 -7.26 -2.95 0.50
C THR A 241 -5.88 -3.34 -0.02
N PRO A 242 -5.47 -2.88 -1.22
CA PRO A 242 -4.18 -3.19 -1.81
C PRO A 242 -3.01 -2.84 -0.90
N LEU A 243 -1.84 -3.43 -1.16
CA LEU A 243 -0.63 -3.17 -0.39
C LEU A 243 -0.28 -1.67 -0.42
N HIS A 244 -0.17 -1.05 0.75
CA HIS A 244 0.16 0.36 0.90
C HIS A 244 0.87 0.62 2.23
N HIS A 245 1.29 1.87 2.43
CA HIS A 245 1.71 2.37 3.72
C HIS A 245 0.91 3.63 4.09
N ASP A 246 0.75 3.87 5.38
CA ASP A 246 0.18 5.10 5.89
C ASP A 246 1.28 6.08 6.30
N SER A 247 0.96 7.38 6.28
CA SER A 247 1.85 8.45 6.76
C SER A 247 1.79 8.64 8.28
N LEU A 248 0.99 7.83 8.97
CA LEU A 248 0.73 7.89 10.40
C LEU A 248 0.74 6.49 11.01
N MET A 249 0.97 6.41 12.32
CA MET A 249 0.74 5.17 13.07
C MET A 249 -0.75 4.96 13.29
N LEU A 250 -1.19 3.69 13.21
CA LEU A 250 -2.59 3.32 13.32
C LEU A 250 -2.79 2.27 14.41
N LEU A 251 -3.94 2.37 15.07
CA LEU A 251 -4.54 1.30 15.84
C LEU A 251 -5.82 0.87 15.12
N HIS A 252 -5.90 -0.41 14.75
CA HIS A 252 -7.09 -0.97 14.10
C HIS A 252 -7.80 -1.90 15.08
N THR A 253 -9.06 -1.61 15.39
CA THR A 253 -9.91 -2.46 16.22
C THR A 253 -10.93 -3.21 15.36
N GLN A 254 -10.91 -4.54 15.43
CA GLN A 254 -11.87 -5.39 14.73
C GLN A 254 -13.07 -5.69 15.64
N VAL A 255 -14.25 -5.20 15.27
CA VAL A 255 -15.49 -5.41 16.05
C VAL A 255 -16.29 -6.62 15.53
N VAL A 256 -16.60 -6.67 14.24
CA VAL A 256 -17.39 -7.75 13.61
C VAL A 256 -16.58 -8.45 12.52
N GLY A 257 -16.60 -9.78 12.48
CA GLY A 257 -15.96 -10.55 11.41
C GLY A 257 -14.45 -10.72 11.59
N ARG A 258 -13.74 -11.02 10.48
CA ARG A 258 -12.30 -11.30 10.49
C ARG A 258 -11.62 -10.64 9.29
N LYS A 259 -10.42 -10.10 9.50
CA LYS A 259 -9.54 -9.59 8.45
C LYS A 259 -8.21 -10.35 8.45
N ARG A 260 -7.67 -10.61 7.25
CA ARG A 260 -6.30 -11.11 7.08
C ARG A 260 -5.38 -9.92 6.86
N TRP A 261 -4.39 -9.76 7.71
CA TRP A 261 -3.37 -8.73 7.61
C TRP A 261 -2.04 -9.33 7.17
N ARG A 262 -1.32 -8.61 6.31
CA ARG A 262 0.08 -8.89 5.97
C ARG A 262 0.85 -7.60 6.23
N PHE A 263 1.92 -7.71 7.00
CA PHE A 263 2.81 -6.60 7.28
C PHE A 263 4.10 -6.84 6.54
N ILE A 264 4.58 -5.82 5.84
CA ILE A 264 5.90 -5.80 5.24
C ILE A 264 6.67 -4.68 5.91
N SER A 265 7.92 -4.98 6.26
CA SER A 265 8.82 -4.01 6.87
C SER A 265 9.00 -2.78 6.01
N PRO A 266 9.08 -1.57 6.60
CA PRO A 266 9.45 -0.38 5.84
C PRO A 266 10.84 -0.49 5.19
N MET A 267 11.74 -1.34 5.72
CA MET A 267 13.05 -1.57 5.10
C MET A 267 12.97 -2.34 3.78
N GLU A 268 11.85 -3.00 3.50
CA GLU A 268 11.60 -3.70 2.23
C GLU A 268 10.99 -2.78 1.16
N THR A 269 10.75 -1.49 1.46
CA THR A 269 10.17 -0.51 0.51
C THR A 269 10.81 -0.55 -0.90
N PRO A 270 12.14 -0.68 -1.06
CA PRO A 270 12.76 -0.78 -2.39
C PRO A 270 12.27 -1.97 -3.23
N ASN A 271 11.83 -3.05 -2.57
CA ASN A 271 11.29 -4.26 -3.17
C ASN A 271 9.78 -4.20 -3.42
N LEU A 272 9.11 -3.11 -3.01
CA LEU A 272 7.65 -2.93 -3.15
C LEU A 272 7.25 -2.14 -4.40
N TYR A 273 8.21 -1.65 -5.18
CA TYR A 273 7.96 -0.96 -6.45
C TYR A 273 6.94 0.19 -6.33
N ASN A 274 6.87 0.80 -5.15
CA ASN A 274 6.03 1.96 -4.89
C ASN A 274 6.82 3.21 -5.26
N TYR A 275 6.53 3.75 -6.44
CA TYR A 275 7.17 4.95 -6.96
C TYR A 275 6.25 6.18 -6.96
N ALA A 276 4.99 6.02 -6.53
CA ALA A 276 4.00 7.08 -6.53
C ALA A 276 2.97 6.90 -5.41
N ARG A 277 2.77 7.95 -4.61
CA ARG A 277 1.81 7.98 -3.50
C ARG A 277 2.10 6.87 -2.48
N VAL A 278 1.09 6.09 -2.10
CA VAL A 278 1.16 5.14 -0.98
C VAL A 278 0.98 3.68 -1.37
N TYR A 279 0.44 3.41 -2.56
CA TYR A 279 0.09 2.06 -3.01
C TYR A 279 1.23 1.41 -3.78
N SER A 280 1.52 0.15 -3.43
CA SER A 280 2.35 -0.72 -4.24
C SER A 280 1.51 -1.29 -5.39
N PRO A 281 2.06 -1.39 -6.61
CA PRO A 281 1.39 -2.05 -7.73
C PRO A 281 1.41 -3.58 -7.62
N ILE A 282 2.06 -4.14 -6.59
CA ILE A 282 2.13 -5.59 -6.38
C ILE A 282 0.84 -6.11 -5.76
N ASP A 283 0.22 -7.09 -6.43
CA ASP A 283 -0.74 -7.97 -5.79
C ASP A 283 0.01 -8.97 -4.89
N ILE A 284 -0.01 -8.73 -3.58
CA ILE A 284 0.66 -9.57 -2.58
C ILE A 284 0.08 -11.00 -2.50
N ASP A 285 -1.13 -11.24 -2.99
CA ASP A 285 -1.70 -12.58 -3.08
C ASP A 285 -1.23 -13.32 -4.33
N ARG A 286 -0.81 -12.60 -5.38
CA ARG A 286 -0.41 -13.15 -6.68
C ARG A 286 0.71 -12.30 -7.31
N PRO A 287 1.91 -12.27 -6.70
CA PRO A 287 2.98 -11.40 -7.19
C PRO A 287 3.44 -11.83 -8.58
N ASP A 288 3.46 -10.87 -9.52
CA ASP A 288 4.07 -11.07 -10.84
C ASP A 288 5.58 -10.95 -10.73
N LEU A 289 6.27 -12.07 -10.49
CA LEU A 289 7.73 -12.10 -10.31
C LEU A 289 8.50 -11.81 -11.61
N ASN A 290 7.86 -11.91 -12.78
CA ASN A 290 8.48 -11.48 -14.04
C ASN A 290 8.56 -9.95 -14.09
N ARG A 291 7.51 -9.28 -13.59
CA ARG A 291 7.45 -7.81 -13.53
C ARG A 291 8.14 -7.22 -12.30
N TYR A 292 8.07 -7.93 -11.16
CA TYR A 292 8.55 -7.49 -9.85
C TYR A 292 9.50 -8.53 -9.21
N PRO A 293 10.68 -8.79 -9.80
CA PRO A 293 11.56 -9.89 -9.40
C PRO A 293 12.13 -9.81 -7.98
N GLY A 294 12.06 -8.65 -7.30
CA GLY A 294 12.51 -8.48 -5.92
C GLY A 294 11.43 -8.69 -4.84
N SER A 295 10.19 -8.99 -5.23
CA SER A 295 9.01 -8.90 -4.35
C SER A 295 8.71 -10.12 -3.45
N VAL A 296 9.72 -10.91 -3.06
CA VAL A 296 9.57 -12.10 -2.20
C VAL A 296 10.29 -11.94 -0.88
#